data_AF-A0A8F5EL34-F1
#
_entry.id   AF-A0A8F5EL34-F1
#
_cell.length_a   1.000
_cell.length_b   1.000
_cell.length_c   1.000
_cell.angle_alpha   90.00
_cell.angle_beta   90.00
_cell.angle_gamma   90.00
#
_symmetry.space_group_name_H-M   'P 1'
#
loop_
_entity.id
_entity.type
_entity.pdbx_description
1 polymer ?
#
loop_
_entity_poly.entity_id
_entity_poly.type
_entity_poly.pdbx_seq_one_letter_code
_entity_poly.pdbx_strand_id
1 'polypeptide(L)' 'FAVGQPTLTRFFSLHYLLPFIIAVLSLLHLIMLHDKGSSNPLGDLSHLNKTSFHPYSTWKDMVG' A
#
# COMPACT_ATOMS: atom_id res chain seq x y z
N PHE A 1 -19.24 -16.91 30.12
CA PHE A 1 -19.32 -16.34 28.75
C PHE A 1 -18.05 -16.73 28.01
N ALA A 2 -18.18 -17.39 26.88
CA ALA A 2 -17.04 -17.87 26.09
C ALA A 2 -17.23 -17.48 24.61
N VAL A 3 -16.12 -17.41 23.87
CA VAL A 3 -16.15 -17.26 22.41
C VAL A 3 -16.84 -18.48 21.81
N GLY A 4 -17.81 -18.26 20.93
CA GLY A 4 -18.59 -19.32 20.31
C GLY A 4 -19.02 -18.96 18.90
N GLN A 5 -19.95 -19.75 18.34
CA GLN A 5 -20.41 -19.62 16.95
C GLN A 5 -20.81 -18.19 16.53
N PRO A 6 -21.52 -17.38 17.34
CA PRO A 6 -21.85 -16.01 16.95
C PRO A 6 -20.61 -15.12 16.74
N THR A 7 -19.52 -15.36 17.48
CA THR A 7 -18.27 -14.61 17.32
C THR A 7 -17.55 -15.04 16.05
N LEU A 8 -17.51 -16.34 15.74
CA LEU A 8 -16.87 -16.87 14.53
C LEU A 8 -17.50 -16.28 13.27
N THR A 9 -18.84 -16.26 13.19
CA THR A 9 -19.56 -15.70 12.03
C THR A 9 -19.29 -14.22 11.85
N ARG A 10 -19.21 -13.45 12.94
CA ARG A 10 -18.88 -12.00 12.87
C ARG A 10 -17.43 -11.78 12.42
N PHE A 11 -16.49 -12.56 12.91
CA PHE A 11 -15.09 -12.47 12.49
C PHE A 11 -14.90 -12.86 11.03
N PHE A 12 -15.64 -13.84 10.53
CA PHE A 12 -15.63 -14.14 9.11
C PHE A 12 -16.14 -12.96 8.28
N SER A 13 -17.28 -12.36 8.65
CA SER A 13 -17.81 -11.19 7.96
C SER A 13 -16.84 -9.99 8.00
N LEU A 14 -16.19 -9.74 9.14
CA LEU A 14 -15.18 -8.70 9.25
C LEU A 14 -13.92 -9.01 8.42
N HIS A 15 -13.44 -10.25 8.46
CA HIS A 15 -12.30 -10.69 7.68
C HIS A 15 -12.57 -10.60 6.18
N TYR A 16 -13.80 -10.87 5.72
CA TYR A 16 -14.17 -10.68 4.33
C TYR A 16 -14.17 -9.20 3.93
N LEU A 17 -14.65 -8.31 4.81
CA LEU A 17 -14.75 -6.88 4.55
C LEU A 17 -13.40 -6.15 4.61
N LEU A 18 -12.54 -6.50 5.57
CA LEU A 18 -11.29 -5.80 5.86
C LEU A 18 -10.32 -5.68 4.67
N PRO A 19 -10.09 -6.72 3.83
CA PRO A 19 -9.24 -6.63 2.66
C PRO A 19 -9.64 -5.51 1.70
N PHE A 20 -10.94 -5.29 1.50
CA PHE A 20 -11.43 -4.21 0.65
C PHE A 20 -11.19 -2.83 1.27
N ILE A 21 -11.37 -2.70 2.58
CA ILE A 21 -11.05 -1.46 3.30
C ILE A 21 -9.54 -1.17 3.18
N ILE A 22 -8.69 -2.19 3.35
CA ILE A 22 -7.23 -2.06 3.22
C ILE A 22 -6.84 -1.69 1.79
N ALA A 23 -7.48 -2.26 0.78
CA ALA A 23 -7.23 -1.91 -0.63
C ALA A 23 -7.59 -0.44 -0.93
N VAL A 24 -8.66 0.09 -0.35
CA VAL A 24 -9.01 1.51 -0.48
C VAL A 24 -7.99 2.38 0.24
N LEU A 25 -7.56 1.99 1.45
CA LEU A 25 -6.53 2.70 2.20
C LEU A 25 -5.16 2.67 1.50
N SER A 26 -4.80 1.56 0.85
CA SER A 26 -3.55 1.47 0.09
C SER A 26 -3.59 2.35 -1.17
N LEU A 27 -4.74 2.43 -1.86
CA LEU A 27 -4.92 3.37 -2.96
C LEU A 27 -4.78 4.83 -2.50
N LEU A 28 -5.44 5.19 -1.39
CA LEU A 28 -5.33 6.53 -0.80
C LEU A 28 -3.87 6.87 -0.44
N HIS A 29 -3.15 5.90 0.13
CA HIS A 29 -1.74 6.03 0.43
C HIS A 29 -0.89 6.27 -0.83
N LEU A 30 -1.15 5.53 -1.92
CA LEU A 30 -0.44 5.72 -3.20
C LEU A 30 -0.72 7.08 -3.83
N ILE A 31 -1.95 7.62 -3.69
CA ILE A 31 -2.28 8.97 -4.17
C ILE A 31 -1.45 10.01 -3.41
N MET A 32 -1.37 9.93 -2.08
CA MET A 32 -0.56 10.83 -1.27
C MET A 32 0.94 10.74 -1.61
N LEU A 33 1.43 9.54 -1.91
CA LEU A 33 2.80 9.32 -2.35
C LEU A 33 3.04 9.89 -3.75
N HIS A 34 2.06 9.80 -4.65
CA HIS A 34 2.17 10.33 -6.00
C HIS A 34 2.28 11.86 -6.01
N ASP A 35 1.57 12.55 -5.11
CA ASP A 35 1.60 14.02 -5.01
C ASP A 35 2.95 14.54 -4.48
N LYS A 36 3.52 13.91 -3.45
CA LYS A 36 4.80 14.33 -2.85
C LYS A 36 6.03 13.72 -3.52
N GLY A 37 5.88 12.58 -4.17
CA GLY A 37 6.99 11.78 -4.68
C GLY A 37 7.71 10.96 -3.60
N SER A 38 8.59 10.07 -4.05
CA SER A 38 9.45 9.24 -3.19
C SER A 38 10.69 10.01 -2.72
N SER A 39 11.11 9.77 -1.48
CA SER A 39 12.40 10.21 -0.94
C SER A 39 13.55 9.32 -1.41
N ASN A 40 14.75 9.87 -1.54
CA ASN A 40 15.94 9.10 -1.88
C ASN A 40 16.81 8.76 -0.64
N PRO A 41 17.80 7.85 -0.75
CA PRO A 41 18.65 7.44 0.38
C PRO A 41 19.48 8.57 1.01
N LEU A 42 19.71 9.66 0.27
CA LEU A 42 20.42 10.85 0.75
C LEU A 42 19.48 11.82 1.49
N GLY A 43 18.19 11.49 1.59
CA GLY A 43 17.19 12.31 2.27
C GLY A 43 16.83 13.59 1.53
N ASP A 44 17.23 13.71 0.26
CA ASP A 44 16.96 14.90 -0.54
C ASP A 44 15.52 14.85 -1.08
N LEU A 45 14.82 15.97 -0.90
CA LEU A 45 13.46 16.21 -1.37
C LEU A 45 13.46 16.89 -2.75
N SER A 46 14.63 17.26 -3.27
CA SER A 46 14.76 17.88 -4.56
C SER A 46 14.67 16.85 -5.68
N HIS A 47 13.79 17.08 -6.66
CA HIS A 47 13.63 16.21 -7.83
C HIS A 47 14.61 16.56 -8.97
N LEU A 48 15.84 16.94 -8.63
CA LEU A 48 16.84 17.40 -9.61
C LEU A 48 17.22 16.31 -10.63
N ASN A 49 17.23 15.05 -10.19
CA ASN A 49 17.58 13.90 -11.03
C ASN A 49 16.48 12.85 -11.01
N LYS A 50 15.34 13.17 -11.62
CA LYS A 50 14.20 12.25 -11.73
C LYS A 50 14.31 11.42 -13.01
N THR A 51 14.20 10.09 -12.88
CA THR A 51 14.10 9.16 -14.00
C THR A 51 12.65 8.68 -14.17
N SER A 52 12.32 8.19 -15.36
CA SER A 52 11.01 7.57 -15.62
C SER A 52 10.85 6.28 -14.82
N PHE A 53 9.63 5.98 -14.37
CA PHE A 53 9.32 4.75 -13.63
C PHE A 53 9.50 3.51 -14.51
N HIS A 54 8.94 3.52 -15.72
CA HIS A 54 9.19 2.49 -16.73
C HIS A 54 10.33 2.93 -17.65
N PRO A 55 11.32 2.06 -17.96
CA PRO A 55 11.41 0.64 -17.60
C PRO A 55 12.14 0.36 -16.28
N TYR A 56 12.82 1.35 -15.70
CA TYR A 56 13.82 1.13 -14.66
C TYR A 56 13.26 0.49 -13.38
N SER A 57 12.30 1.14 -12.74
CA SER A 57 11.69 0.64 -11.51
C SER A 57 10.82 -0.59 -11.79
N THR A 58 10.14 -0.64 -12.93
CA THR A 58 9.37 -1.83 -13.33
C THR A 58 10.24 -3.07 -13.42
N TRP A 59 11.39 -2.99 -14.10
CA TRP A 59 12.32 -4.11 -14.20
C TRP A 59 12.99 -4.44 -12.86
N LYS A 60 13.35 -3.42 -12.08
CA LYS A 60 13.91 -3.59 -10.73
C LYS A 60 12.95 -4.36 -9.82
N ASP A 61 11.67 -4.01 -9.83
CA ASP A 61 10.64 -4.64 -8.99
C ASP A 61 10.30 -6.07 -9.46
N MET A 62 10.54 -6.42 -10.74
CA MET A 62 10.39 -7.80 -11.22
C MET A 62 11.46 -8.76 -10.70
N VAL A 63 12.66 -8.24 -10.40
CA VAL A 63 13.77 -9.03 -9.82
C VAL A 63 13.67 -9.05 -8.29
N GLY A 64 13.05 -8.02 -7.71
CA GLY A 64 12.88 -7.80 -6.27
C GLY A 64 11.98 -8.79 -5.57
#